data_AF-A0A3D1B4T4-F1
#
_entry.id   AF-A0A3D1B4T4-F1
#
_cell.length_a   1.000
_cell.length_b   1.000
_cell.length_c   1.000
_cell.angle_alpha   90.00
_cell.angle_beta   90.00
_cell.angle_gamma   90.00
#
_symmetry.space_group_name_H-M   'P 1'
#
loop_
_entity.id
_entity.type
_entity.pdbx_description
1 polymer ?
#
loop_
_entity_poly.entity_id
_entity_poly.type
_entity_poly.pdbx_seq_one_letter_code
_entity_poly.pdbx_strand_id
1 'polypeptide(L)'
;MTPSRVIALSLVLGMGGCATPSLTNLTPSSVARSPVPLYPLRAQVDGRGNRIAQVNAVIHGTPWAMMPLPSDQYAVGYFADTCETNIPYHFSVGYQRRNWFGSGYSSTVHEKRFPEASGYVMNVTGDPLPGDCAASIGLTLRVNSTADEVDTEPGDGNCQSISNRCTLRAAVMESNAHQGHDLIEVPSGHYVLSLTGTETADVPNDAVGDLDITDGLTLSGLGRAAKNDDLQVIIDGGAIDRIFDIYASAPSAVTLSYLRLENGRPMGSGGGAIWNRGNLRMDRMLLRGNTIDHELETSCAAFPSRRLCNRGAGLFNEGQALVARSTIEQNSTGYQSGHGGGISNMGAAAQLYLRNSLITANDARFWGGLLNYQGTVDILNSTFVDNRSTTGGVRAAEIGNIDGKVSVRNATFSNHSQLFSQSGTGEFRLANSLVEVRTFGDMPFCSGALTSGSFNAIGGSGGGLFDFLSGCGFTPTTADE
;
A
#
# COMPACT_ATOMS: atom_id res chain seq x y z
N MET A 1 60.56 30.83 -57.82
CA MET A 1 59.38 30.85 -56.94
C MET A 1 58.25 30.15 -57.68
N THR A 2 57.92 28.93 -57.29
CA THR A 2 56.80 28.13 -57.82
C THR A 2 55.94 27.69 -56.63
N PRO A 3 54.61 27.87 -56.64
CA PRO A 3 53.77 27.44 -55.53
C PRO A 3 53.22 26.03 -55.78
N SER A 4 53.37 25.15 -54.80
CA SER A 4 52.68 23.86 -54.76
C SER A 4 51.33 24.02 -54.06
N ARG A 5 50.25 23.68 -54.76
CA ARG A 5 48.89 23.60 -54.21
C ARG A 5 48.74 22.32 -53.40
N VAL A 6 48.25 22.41 -52.17
CA VAL A 6 47.75 21.27 -51.38
C VAL A 6 46.22 21.34 -51.38
N ILE A 7 45.59 20.25 -51.80
CA ILE A 7 44.14 20.05 -51.84
C ILE A 7 43.69 19.68 -50.41
N ALA A 8 42.77 20.46 -49.84
CA ALA A 8 42.11 20.13 -48.59
C ALA A 8 40.94 19.18 -48.87
N LEU A 9 41.03 17.95 -48.35
CA LEU A 9 39.96 16.97 -48.33
C LEU A 9 39.21 17.10 -47.00
N SER A 10 38.01 17.69 -47.03
CA SER A 10 37.15 17.81 -45.84
C SER A 10 36.53 16.45 -45.51
N LEU A 11 37.07 15.78 -44.49
CA LEU A 11 36.49 14.57 -43.91
C LEU A 11 35.46 14.99 -42.84
N VAL A 12 34.16 14.94 -43.18
CA VAL A 12 33.09 15.09 -42.18
C VAL A 12 32.98 13.78 -41.41
N LEU A 13 33.64 13.72 -40.25
CA LEU A 13 33.42 12.66 -39.25
C LEU A 13 32.08 12.96 -38.55
N GLY A 14 31.05 12.17 -38.85
CA GLY A 14 29.81 12.14 -38.08
C GLY A 14 30.11 11.72 -36.65
N MET A 15 29.99 12.66 -35.71
CA MET A 15 30.13 12.39 -34.28
C MET A 15 28.95 11.56 -33.79
N GLY A 16 29.15 10.25 -33.62
CA GLY A 16 28.23 9.37 -32.91
C GLY A 16 28.23 9.62 -31.41
N GLY A 17 27.68 10.77 -30.97
CA GLY A 17 27.30 10.98 -29.57
C GLY A 17 26.24 9.96 -29.16
N CYS A 18 26.36 9.34 -27.98
CA CYS A 18 25.34 8.43 -27.46
C CYS A 18 23.97 9.15 -27.48
N ALA A 19 23.03 8.60 -28.26
CA ALA A 19 21.70 9.18 -28.40
C ALA A 19 20.96 9.10 -27.06
N THR A 20 20.10 10.09 -26.76
CA THR A 20 19.20 10.00 -25.60
C THR A 20 18.30 8.76 -25.73
N PRO A 21 17.91 8.08 -24.64
CA PRO A 21 16.97 6.97 -24.72
C PRO A 21 15.70 7.33 -25.51
N SER A 22 15.09 6.32 -26.11
CA SER A 22 13.76 6.43 -26.69
C SER A 22 12.78 5.53 -25.96
N LEU A 23 11.52 5.93 -25.93
CA LEU A 23 10.45 5.22 -25.25
C LEU A 23 9.27 5.02 -26.21
N THR A 24 8.78 3.79 -26.27
CA THR A 24 7.51 3.43 -26.91
C THR A 24 6.47 3.24 -25.82
N ASN A 25 5.40 4.03 -25.85
CA ASN A 25 4.28 3.86 -24.92
C ASN A 25 3.48 2.63 -25.34
N LEU A 26 3.42 1.61 -24.47
CA LEU A 26 2.64 0.38 -24.67
C LEU A 26 1.36 0.38 -23.82
N THR A 27 1.10 1.47 -23.12
CA THR A 27 -0.10 1.65 -22.32
C THR A 27 -1.29 1.81 -23.25
N PRO A 28 -2.39 1.08 -23.04
CA PRO A 28 -3.62 1.30 -23.80
C PRO A 28 -4.10 2.73 -23.63
N SER A 29 -4.51 3.39 -24.72
CA SER A 29 -5.15 4.71 -24.67
C SER A 29 -6.54 4.66 -24.02
N SER A 30 -7.14 3.47 -23.94
CA SER A 30 -8.36 3.23 -23.19
C SER A 30 -8.38 1.83 -22.57
N VAL A 31 -9.05 1.71 -21.43
CA VAL A 31 -9.23 0.48 -20.67
C VAL A 31 -10.66 0.38 -20.17
N ALA A 32 -11.22 -0.82 -20.12
CA ALA A 32 -12.53 -1.04 -19.52
C ALA A 32 -12.45 -0.82 -18.00
N ARG A 33 -13.49 -0.22 -17.42
CA ARG A 33 -13.62 -0.06 -15.97
C ARG A 33 -13.51 -1.42 -15.30
N SER A 34 -12.69 -1.50 -14.27
CA SER A 34 -12.45 -2.71 -13.53
C SER A 34 -13.03 -2.56 -12.13
N PRO A 35 -13.71 -3.58 -11.57
CA PRO A 35 -14.15 -3.57 -10.17
C PRO A 35 -13.00 -3.31 -9.20
N VAL A 36 -11.79 -3.72 -9.60
CA VAL A 36 -10.52 -3.35 -9.00
C VAL A 36 -9.88 -2.35 -9.95
N PRO A 37 -9.92 -1.03 -9.72
CA PRO A 37 -9.49 -0.01 -10.70
C PRO A 37 -7.96 0.07 -10.85
N LEU A 38 -7.30 -1.09 -10.90
CA LEU A 38 -5.91 -1.29 -11.18
C LEU A 38 -5.68 -1.32 -12.69
N TYR A 39 -5.14 -0.23 -13.23
CA TYR A 39 -4.87 -0.07 -14.63
C TYR A 39 -3.37 -0.17 -14.92
N PRO A 40 -2.95 -1.04 -15.86
CA PRO A 40 -1.54 -1.22 -16.17
C PRO A 40 -1.04 -0.09 -17.09
N LEU A 41 -0.03 0.63 -16.66
CA LEU A 41 0.79 1.48 -17.52
C LEU A 41 2.01 0.68 -17.96
N ARG A 42 2.28 0.66 -19.26
CA ARG A 42 3.38 -0.08 -19.89
C ARG A 42 4.18 0.80 -20.84
N ALA A 43 5.48 0.59 -20.88
CA ALA A 43 6.39 1.25 -21.81
C ALA A 43 7.49 0.27 -22.23
N GLN A 44 8.06 0.48 -23.42
CA GLN A 44 9.31 -0.15 -23.84
C GLN A 44 10.37 0.93 -23.97
N VAL A 45 11.54 0.72 -23.37
CA VAL A 45 12.62 1.73 -23.33
C VAL A 45 13.85 1.20 -24.05
N ASP A 46 14.18 1.81 -25.18
CA ASP A 46 15.47 1.59 -25.83
C ASP A 46 16.49 2.55 -25.24
N GLY A 47 17.45 1.99 -24.48
CA GLY A 47 18.53 2.75 -23.86
C GLY A 47 19.48 3.40 -24.86
N ARG A 48 19.51 3.00 -26.13
CA ARG A 48 20.42 3.49 -27.19
C ARG A 48 21.88 3.49 -26.77
N GLY A 49 22.30 2.40 -26.13
CA GLY A 49 23.65 2.22 -25.60
C GLY A 49 23.91 2.86 -24.23
N ASN A 50 22.92 3.54 -23.63
CA ASN A 50 22.96 3.99 -22.24
C ASN A 50 22.42 2.91 -21.28
N ARG A 51 22.82 2.98 -20.00
CA ARG A 51 22.24 2.13 -18.94
C ARG A 51 20.99 2.80 -18.40
N ILE A 52 19.85 2.13 -18.44
CA ILE A 52 18.63 2.59 -17.78
C ILE A 52 18.77 2.36 -16.28
N ALA A 53 18.64 3.43 -15.50
CA ALA A 53 18.75 3.41 -14.05
C ALA A 53 17.38 3.25 -13.37
N GLN A 54 16.36 3.94 -13.90
CA GLN A 54 14.99 3.84 -13.42
C GLN A 54 14.00 4.26 -14.51
N VAL A 55 12.79 3.74 -14.45
CA VAL A 55 11.66 4.19 -15.26
C VAL A 55 10.49 4.43 -14.33
N ASN A 56 9.93 5.63 -14.35
CA ASN A 56 8.75 6.00 -13.57
C ASN A 56 7.59 6.32 -14.51
N ALA A 57 6.39 5.90 -14.17
CA ALA A 57 5.17 6.52 -14.68
C ALA A 57 4.75 7.61 -13.69
N VAL A 58 4.74 8.86 -14.13
CA VAL A 58 4.33 9.99 -13.31
C VAL A 58 2.85 10.27 -13.57
N ILE A 59 2.01 9.97 -12.60
CA ILE A 59 0.55 10.00 -12.67
C ILE A 59 0.06 11.04 -11.66
N HIS A 60 -0.74 12.02 -12.10
CA HIS A 60 -1.13 13.18 -11.28
C HIS A 60 0.07 13.88 -10.60
N GLY A 61 1.21 13.96 -11.31
CA GLY A 61 2.44 14.54 -10.78
C GLY A 61 3.21 13.68 -9.77
N THR A 62 2.69 12.50 -9.39
CA THR A 62 3.37 11.55 -8.51
C THR A 62 4.14 10.52 -9.33
N PRO A 63 5.46 10.35 -9.12
CA PRO A 63 6.22 9.29 -9.78
C PRO A 63 5.92 7.91 -9.19
N TRP A 64 5.61 6.96 -10.06
CA TRP A 64 5.43 5.54 -9.75
C TRP A 64 6.52 4.74 -10.44
N ALA A 65 7.43 4.18 -9.66
CA ALA A 65 8.48 3.32 -10.21
C ALA A 65 7.89 2.10 -10.91
N MET A 66 8.31 1.90 -12.16
CA MET A 66 7.87 0.82 -13.01
C MET A 66 8.80 -0.38 -12.85
N MET A 67 8.20 -1.56 -12.82
CA MET A 67 8.89 -2.83 -12.82
C MET A 67 9.44 -3.11 -14.23
N PRO A 68 10.74 -3.40 -14.38
CA PRO A 68 11.26 -3.92 -15.64
C PRO A 68 10.63 -5.28 -15.95
N LEU A 69 10.48 -5.57 -17.24
CA LEU A 69 9.97 -6.79 -17.83
C LEU A 69 10.90 -7.19 -18.99
N PRO A 70 10.81 -8.43 -19.50
CA PRO A 70 11.57 -8.86 -20.65
C PRO A 70 11.43 -7.94 -21.86
N SER A 71 12.45 -7.95 -22.72
CA SER A 71 12.48 -7.15 -23.95
C SER A 71 12.42 -5.63 -23.70
N ASP A 72 13.14 -5.17 -22.67
CA ASP A 72 13.23 -3.77 -22.25
C ASP A 72 11.86 -3.10 -22.00
N GLN A 73 10.88 -3.90 -21.59
CA GLN A 73 9.57 -3.40 -21.19
C GLN A 73 9.56 -3.02 -19.72
N TYR A 74 8.64 -2.15 -19.36
CA TYR A 74 8.42 -1.68 -18.01
C TYR A 74 6.92 -1.59 -17.77
N ALA A 75 6.46 -1.97 -16.58
CA ALA A 75 5.05 -1.88 -16.21
C ALA A 75 4.85 -1.40 -14.78
N VAL A 76 3.75 -0.67 -14.55
CA VAL A 76 3.24 -0.39 -13.22
C VAL A 76 1.72 -0.46 -13.24
N GLY A 77 1.12 -0.94 -12.16
CA GLY A 77 -0.32 -0.84 -11.97
C GLY A 77 -0.66 0.44 -11.21
N TYR A 78 -1.54 1.26 -11.77
CA TYR A 78 -2.11 2.44 -11.13
C TYR A 78 -3.53 2.15 -10.67
N PHE A 79 -3.80 2.37 -9.39
CA PHE A 79 -5.15 2.28 -8.86
C PHE A 79 -5.82 3.63 -9.03
N ALA A 80 -6.66 3.75 -10.06
CA ALA A 80 -7.44 4.97 -10.24
C ALA A 80 -8.55 5.07 -9.20
N ASP A 81 -9.01 6.29 -8.97
CA ASP A 81 -10.25 6.48 -8.24
C ASP A 81 -11.40 5.79 -8.99
N THR A 82 -12.41 5.30 -8.27
CA THR A 82 -13.51 4.57 -8.91
C THR A 82 -14.28 5.45 -9.91
N CYS A 83 -14.23 6.77 -9.70
CA CYS A 83 -14.83 7.77 -10.58
C CYS A 83 -13.87 8.29 -11.66
N GLU A 84 -12.59 7.91 -11.63
CA GLU A 84 -11.62 8.42 -12.59
C GLU A 84 -11.96 7.88 -13.99
N THR A 85 -12.15 8.82 -14.93
CA THR A 85 -12.40 8.51 -16.35
C THR A 85 -11.20 8.83 -17.22
N ASN A 86 -10.31 9.71 -16.75
CA ASN A 86 -9.13 10.17 -17.48
C ASN A 86 -7.93 10.13 -16.54
N ILE A 87 -6.96 9.27 -16.84
CA ILE A 87 -5.73 9.11 -16.06
C ILE A 87 -4.60 9.81 -16.82
N PRO A 88 -4.23 11.06 -16.49
CA PRO A 88 -3.11 11.76 -17.10
C PRO A 88 -1.78 11.22 -16.55
N TYR A 89 -0.86 10.90 -17.45
CA TYR A 89 0.47 10.40 -17.07
C TYR A 89 1.56 10.83 -18.03
N HIS A 90 2.81 10.72 -17.60
CA HIS A 90 3.98 10.74 -18.49
C HIS A 90 5.03 9.78 -17.94
N PHE A 91 5.98 9.35 -18.76
CA PHE A 91 7.10 8.57 -18.27
C PHE A 91 8.30 9.47 -17.97
N SER A 92 9.05 9.09 -16.96
CA SER A 92 10.34 9.67 -16.64
C SER A 92 11.40 8.56 -16.63
N VAL A 93 12.39 8.66 -17.52
CA VAL A 93 13.45 7.66 -17.66
C VAL A 93 14.76 8.24 -17.14
N GLY A 94 15.26 7.68 -16.05
CA GLY A 94 16.61 7.92 -15.55
C GLY A 94 17.62 7.03 -16.28
N TYR A 95 18.69 7.61 -16.82
CA TYR A 95 19.72 6.88 -17.57
C TYR A 95 21.13 7.42 -17.31
N GLN A 96 22.10 6.51 -17.33
CA GLN A 96 23.53 6.80 -17.22
C GLN A 96 24.17 6.67 -18.61
N ARG A 97 24.86 7.73 -19.05
CA ARG A 97 25.51 7.75 -20.36
C ARG A 97 26.69 6.79 -20.39
N ARG A 98 26.88 6.07 -21.50
CA ARG A 98 28.08 5.26 -21.69
C ARG A 98 29.31 6.16 -21.73
N ASN A 99 30.39 5.73 -21.07
CA ASN A 99 31.63 6.49 -21.07
C ASN A 99 32.24 6.49 -22.48
N TRP A 100 32.68 7.67 -22.93
CA TRP A 100 33.26 7.85 -24.27
C TRP A 100 34.61 7.12 -24.41
N PHE A 101 35.38 7.06 -23.33
CA PHE A 101 36.63 6.32 -23.24
C PHE A 101 36.53 5.27 -22.13
N GLY A 102 36.82 4.01 -22.45
CA GLY A 102 36.79 2.87 -21.50
C GLY A 102 35.49 2.06 -21.51
N SER A 103 35.46 1.00 -20.70
CA SER A 103 34.25 0.25 -20.40
C SER A 103 33.45 0.94 -19.28
N GLY A 104 32.13 0.85 -19.31
CA GLY A 104 31.25 1.34 -18.24
C GLY A 104 30.42 2.59 -18.58
N TYR A 105 29.77 3.12 -17.54
CA TYR A 105 28.79 4.20 -17.62
C TYR A 105 29.13 5.32 -16.64
N SER A 106 28.63 6.52 -16.91
CA SER A 106 28.74 7.69 -16.03
C SER A 106 28.04 7.42 -14.70
N SER A 107 28.57 7.96 -13.61
CA SER A 107 27.90 7.93 -12.31
C SER A 107 26.65 8.83 -12.27
N THR A 108 26.61 9.87 -13.09
CA THR A 108 25.49 10.81 -13.17
C THR A 108 24.27 10.16 -13.84
N VAL A 109 23.13 10.18 -13.14
CA VAL A 109 21.83 9.80 -13.71
C VAL A 109 21.20 11.05 -14.34
N HIS A 110 20.97 11.00 -15.65
CA HIS A 110 20.18 12.00 -16.36
C HIS A 110 18.72 11.55 -16.42
N GLU A 111 17.79 12.48 -16.40
CA GLU A 111 16.37 12.17 -16.49
C GLU A 111 15.78 12.75 -17.79
N LYS A 112 14.97 11.95 -18.49
CA LYS A 112 14.25 12.37 -19.69
C LYS A 112 12.77 12.03 -19.59
N ARG A 113 11.94 13.03 -19.88
CA ARG A 113 10.48 12.95 -19.89
C ARG A 113 9.95 12.45 -21.24
N PHE A 114 8.93 11.59 -21.21
CA PHE A 114 8.23 11.12 -22.40
C PHE A 114 6.70 11.16 -22.21
N PRO A 115 5.93 11.84 -23.09
CA PRO A 115 6.41 12.74 -24.13
C PRO A 115 6.98 14.04 -23.52
N GLU A 116 7.77 14.78 -24.30
CA GLU A 116 8.36 16.05 -23.84
C GLU A 116 7.29 17.12 -23.55
N ALA A 117 6.11 17.04 -24.18
CA ALA A 117 4.98 17.95 -23.97
C ALA A 117 3.64 17.21 -23.81
N SER A 118 2.71 17.81 -23.08
CA SER A 118 1.28 17.43 -22.97
C SER A 118 0.93 16.09 -22.30
N GLY A 119 1.91 15.21 -22.01
CA GLY A 119 1.64 13.92 -21.38
C GLY A 119 0.80 12.98 -22.25
N TYR A 120 0.53 11.80 -21.72
CA TYR A 120 -0.45 10.84 -22.23
C TYR A 120 -1.69 10.87 -21.34
N VAL A 121 -2.79 10.33 -21.87
CA VAL A 121 -4.02 10.09 -21.11
C VAL A 121 -4.48 8.67 -21.40
N MET A 122 -4.79 7.92 -20.35
CA MET A 122 -5.52 6.65 -20.46
C MET A 122 -6.98 6.90 -20.08
N ASN A 123 -7.89 6.59 -20.98
CA ASN A 123 -9.33 6.75 -20.76
C ASN A 123 -9.92 5.47 -20.14
N VAL A 124 -10.61 5.59 -19.02
CA VAL A 124 -11.36 4.48 -18.40
C VAL A 124 -12.79 4.51 -18.92
N THR A 125 -13.18 3.50 -19.70
CA THR A 125 -14.46 3.41 -20.40
C THR A 125 -15.32 2.25 -19.89
N GLY A 126 -16.64 2.29 -20.13
CA GLY A 126 -17.56 1.20 -19.79
C GLY A 126 -18.59 1.59 -18.73
N ASP A 127 -19.78 0.99 -18.88
CA ASP A 127 -20.97 1.21 -18.07
C ASP A 127 -21.27 0.04 -17.11
N PRO A 128 -22.01 0.31 -16.01
CA PRO A 128 -22.34 1.65 -15.55
C PRO A 128 -21.13 2.27 -14.85
N LEU A 129 -20.88 3.57 -15.11
CA LEU A 129 -20.36 4.40 -14.04
C LEU A 129 -21.26 4.11 -12.81
N PRO A 130 -20.71 3.84 -11.62
CA PRO A 130 -21.46 3.87 -10.37
C PRO A 130 -22.52 4.99 -10.44
N GLY A 131 -23.75 4.75 -10.00
CA GLY A 131 -24.81 5.76 -10.10
C GLY A 131 -24.40 7.14 -9.56
N ASP A 132 -23.40 7.14 -8.67
CA ASP A 132 -22.84 8.29 -7.96
C ASP A 132 -21.46 8.73 -8.48
N CYS A 133 -21.02 8.26 -9.65
CA CYS A 133 -19.84 8.77 -10.37
C CYS A 133 -20.13 10.10 -11.08
N ALA A 134 -20.82 11.00 -10.40
CA ALA A 134 -20.62 12.41 -10.70
C ALA A 134 -19.17 12.73 -10.30
N ALA A 135 -18.37 13.23 -11.23
CA ALA A 135 -17.08 13.85 -10.92
C ALA A 135 -17.25 15.16 -10.10
N SER A 136 -18.40 15.35 -9.43
CA SER A 136 -18.63 16.36 -8.41
C SER A 136 -18.65 15.67 -7.06
N ILE A 137 -17.76 16.10 -6.18
CA ILE A 137 -17.95 15.93 -4.74
C ILE A 137 -19.41 16.29 -4.43
N GLY A 138 -20.15 15.37 -3.82
CA GLY A 138 -21.55 15.59 -3.44
C GLY A 138 -21.64 16.73 -2.43
N LEU A 139 -21.08 16.49 -1.25
CA LEU A 139 -20.99 17.42 -0.14
C LEU A 139 -19.53 17.65 0.26
N THR A 140 -19.18 18.90 0.58
CA THR A 140 -17.88 19.23 1.19
C THR A 140 -18.10 19.65 2.64
N LEU A 141 -17.69 18.80 3.57
CA LEU A 141 -17.80 18.99 5.01
C LEU A 141 -16.47 19.49 5.56
N ARG A 142 -16.51 20.59 6.31
CA ARG A 142 -15.33 21.25 6.88
C ARG A 142 -15.35 21.14 8.39
N VAL A 143 -14.59 20.19 8.90
CA VAL A 143 -14.43 20.00 10.36
C VAL A 143 -13.85 21.28 10.96
N ASN A 144 -14.44 21.74 12.06
CA ASN A 144 -14.06 22.98 12.73
C ASN A 144 -13.95 22.85 14.27
N SER A 145 -14.10 21.63 14.78
CA SER A 145 -13.97 21.28 16.19
C SER A 145 -13.33 19.91 16.36
N THR A 146 -12.46 19.79 17.36
CA THR A 146 -11.83 18.53 17.78
C THR A 146 -12.66 17.75 18.79
N ALA A 147 -13.81 18.28 19.21
CA ALA A 147 -14.74 17.57 20.09
C ALA A 147 -15.28 16.31 19.39
N ASP A 148 -15.61 15.29 20.18
CA ASP A 148 -16.27 14.08 19.71
C ASP A 148 -17.76 14.15 20.07
N GLU A 149 -18.56 14.70 19.16
CA GLU A 149 -20.00 14.89 19.32
C GLU A 149 -20.70 14.42 18.05
N VAL A 150 -21.88 13.83 18.21
CA VAL A 150 -22.73 13.41 17.10
C VAL A 150 -23.33 14.59 16.35
N ASP A 151 -23.68 14.35 15.08
CA ASP A 151 -24.58 15.23 14.35
C ASP A 151 -25.98 15.20 14.96
N THR A 152 -26.64 16.35 15.03
CA THR A 152 -28.01 16.46 15.53
C THR A 152 -29.07 16.12 14.47
N GLU A 153 -28.78 16.33 13.19
CA GLU A 153 -29.71 16.09 12.08
C GLU A 153 -28.99 15.53 10.83
N PRO A 154 -28.44 14.28 10.87
CA PRO A 154 -27.81 13.67 9.70
C PRO A 154 -28.66 13.72 8.43
N GLY A 155 -28.07 14.18 7.33
CA GLY A 155 -28.66 14.28 6.00
C GLY A 155 -29.26 15.65 5.67
N ASP A 156 -29.03 16.68 6.51
CA ASP A 156 -29.51 18.04 6.29
C ASP A 156 -28.54 18.92 5.45
N GLY A 157 -27.38 18.37 5.10
CA GLY A 157 -26.28 19.02 4.40
C GLY A 157 -25.26 19.71 5.31
N ASN A 158 -25.42 19.65 6.64
CA ASN A 158 -24.58 20.32 7.62
C ASN A 158 -24.14 19.36 8.72
N CYS A 159 -22.84 19.21 8.89
CA CYS A 159 -22.27 18.44 10.01
C CYS A 159 -22.43 19.16 11.36
N GLN A 160 -23.64 19.38 11.90
CA GLN A 160 -23.87 20.25 13.06
C GLN A 160 -24.15 19.47 14.35
N SER A 161 -23.22 19.55 15.31
CA SER A 161 -23.39 19.01 16.65
C SER A 161 -24.26 19.89 17.56
N ILE A 162 -24.61 19.38 18.75
CA ILE A 162 -25.36 20.12 19.78
C ILE A 162 -24.65 21.39 20.23
N SER A 163 -23.32 21.43 20.14
CA SER A 163 -22.50 22.61 20.42
C SER A 163 -22.42 23.59 19.24
N ASN A 164 -23.20 23.36 18.17
CA ASN A 164 -23.18 24.11 16.92
C ASN A 164 -21.78 24.11 16.27
N ARG A 165 -21.14 22.95 16.23
CA ARG A 165 -19.81 22.74 15.65
C ARG A 165 -19.84 21.55 14.69
N CYS A 166 -18.94 21.57 13.72
CA CYS A 166 -18.67 20.41 12.88
C CYS A 166 -17.50 19.63 13.43
N THR A 167 -17.82 18.53 14.11
CA THR A 167 -16.86 17.54 14.60
C THR A 167 -16.52 16.56 13.49
N LEU A 168 -15.45 15.77 13.68
CA LEU A 168 -15.11 14.69 12.75
C LEU A 168 -16.24 13.65 12.67
N ARG A 169 -16.79 13.25 13.83
CA ARG A 169 -17.90 12.31 13.92
C ARG A 169 -19.15 12.82 13.20
N ALA A 170 -19.58 14.06 13.49
CA ALA A 170 -20.73 14.66 12.80
C ALA A 170 -20.50 14.72 11.28
N ALA A 171 -19.28 15.03 10.81
CA ALA A 171 -18.99 15.03 9.39
C ALA A 171 -19.08 13.63 8.74
N VAL A 172 -18.67 12.58 9.44
CA VAL A 172 -18.85 11.20 8.95
C VAL A 172 -20.34 10.82 8.94
N MET A 173 -21.09 11.16 9.99
CA MET A 173 -22.53 10.91 10.06
C MET A 173 -23.29 11.60 8.93
N GLU A 174 -23.00 12.88 8.69
CA GLU A 174 -23.61 13.65 7.61
C GLU A 174 -23.28 13.04 6.24
N SER A 175 -22.02 12.63 6.02
CA SER A 175 -21.62 11.97 4.79
C SER A 175 -22.31 10.61 4.59
N ASN A 176 -22.47 9.82 5.65
CA ASN A 176 -23.19 8.54 5.58
C ASN A 176 -24.68 8.71 5.25
N ALA A 177 -25.28 9.83 5.65
CA ALA A 177 -26.69 10.16 5.40
C ALA A 177 -26.91 10.89 4.05
N HIS A 178 -25.85 11.34 3.41
CA HIS A 178 -25.87 11.98 2.11
C HIS A 178 -25.61 10.95 1.00
N GLN A 179 -26.26 11.12 -0.17
CA GLN A 179 -26.05 10.20 -1.29
C GLN A 179 -24.82 10.60 -2.09
N GLY A 180 -23.89 9.66 -2.24
CA GLY A 180 -22.78 9.76 -3.18
C GLY A 180 -21.47 10.19 -2.53
N HIS A 181 -20.47 10.44 -3.36
CA HIS A 181 -19.11 10.56 -2.86
C HIS A 181 -18.80 11.96 -2.32
N ASP A 182 -18.62 12.06 -1.00
CA ASP A 182 -18.36 13.33 -0.32
C ASP A 182 -16.88 13.61 -0.02
N LEU A 183 -16.57 14.84 0.37
CA LEU A 183 -15.26 15.28 0.83
C LEU A 183 -15.36 15.81 2.27
N ILE A 184 -14.62 15.20 3.18
CA ILE A 184 -14.41 15.68 4.54
C ILE A 184 -12.99 16.27 4.62
N GLU A 185 -12.91 17.58 4.86
CA GLU A 185 -11.63 18.27 5.10
C GLU A 185 -11.39 18.45 6.59
N VAL A 186 -10.26 17.92 7.08
CA VAL A 186 -9.91 17.93 8.50
C VAL A 186 -8.70 18.83 8.74
N PRO A 187 -8.85 19.97 9.46
CA PRO A 187 -7.72 20.82 9.83
C PRO A 187 -6.76 20.13 10.81
N SER A 188 -5.51 20.62 10.88
CA SER A 188 -4.54 20.18 11.90
C SER A 188 -5.16 20.25 13.30
N GLY A 189 -4.97 19.19 14.09
CA GLY A 189 -5.60 19.03 15.39
C GLY A 189 -5.47 17.60 15.91
N HIS A 190 -5.86 17.41 17.17
CA HIS A 190 -5.92 16.10 17.84
C HIS A 190 -7.38 15.81 18.16
N TYR A 191 -7.95 14.82 17.47
CA TYR A 191 -9.35 14.43 17.50
C TYR A 191 -9.45 13.13 18.27
N VAL A 192 -9.80 13.21 19.55
CA VAL A 192 -9.88 12.05 20.45
C VAL A 192 -11.31 11.51 20.47
N LEU A 193 -11.51 10.27 20.03
CA LEU A 193 -12.78 9.57 20.17
C LEU A 193 -13.02 9.27 21.66
N SER A 194 -14.21 9.61 22.15
CA SER A 194 -14.53 9.59 23.59
C SER A 194 -15.94 9.09 23.91
N LEU A 195 -16.79 8.89 22.91
CA LEU A 195 -18.13 8.34 23.12
C LEU A 195 -18.06 6.85 23.47
N THR A 196 -18.07 6.52 24.75
CA THR A 196 -18.07 5.12 25.21
C THR A 196 -19.44 4.47 25.06
N GLY A 197 -19.48 3.17 24.77
CA GLY A 197 -20.69 2.37 24.78
C GLY A 197 -20.41 0.98 24.26
N THR A 198 -21.45 0.24 23.89
CA THR A 198 -21.31 -1.06 23.25
C THR A 198 -21.98 -1.02 21.88
N GLU A 199 -21.22 -1.32 20.85
CA GLU A 199 -21.71 -1.63 19.51
C GLU A 199 -21.76 -3.16 19.35
N THR A 200 -22.76 -3.68 18.65
CA THR A 200 -22.67 -5.05 18.12
C THR A 200 -21.79 -5.00 16.89
N ALA A 201 -20.74 -5.83 16.83
CA ALA A 201 -19.66 -5.77 15.83
C ALA A 201 -20.06 -5.72 14.33
N ASP A 202 -21.32 -5.90 13.97
CA ASP A 202 -21.84 -5.93 12.59
C ASP A 202 -22.96 -4.91 12.32
N VAL A 203 -23.23 -3.97 13.25
CA VAL A 203 -24.29 -2.95 13.08
C VAL A 203 -23.75 -1.58 13.48
N PRO A 204 -23.47 -0.70 12.49
CA PRO A 204 -23.01 0.66 12.72
C PRO A 204 -23.80 1.40 13.79
N ASN A 205 -23.10 2.13 14.65
CA ASN A 205 -23.69 2.98 15.66
C ASN A 205 -22.88 4.26 15.86
N ASP A 206 -23.28 5.30 15.12
CA ASP A 206 -22.67 6.63 15.17
C ASP A 206 -22.51 7.22 16.58
N ALA A 207 -23.33 6.81 17.55
CA ALA A 207 -23.37 7.39 18.89
C ALA A 207 -22.28 6.89 19.85
N VAL A 208 -21.48 5.89 19.47
CA VAL A 208 -20.47 5.27 20.35
C VAL A 208 -19.23 4.84 19.56
N GLY A 209 -18.15 4.58 20.27
CA GLY A 209 -16.99 3.85 19.77
C GLY A 209 -16.29 4.57 18.62
N ASP A 210 -16.05 3.81 17.57
CA ASP A 210 -15.31 4.22 16.38
C ASP A 210 -16.18 5.05 15.43
N LEU A 211 -15.65 5.30 14.23
CA LEU A 211 -16.35 6.01 13.17
C LEU A 211 -16.73 5.02 12.06
N ASP A 212 -18.02 4.71 11.97
CA ASP A 212 -18.57 3.89 10.90
C ASP A 212 -18.62 4.68 9.58
N ILE A 213 -18.12 4.09 8.50
CA ILE A 213 -18.18 4.67 7.15
C ILE A 213 -18.99 3.74 6.25
N THR A 214 -20.21 4.15 5.93
CA THR A 214 -21.18 3.35 5.19
C THR A 214 -21.35 3.77 3.73
N ASP A 215 -20.92 4.97 3.34
CA ASP A 215 -20.83 5.38 1.93
C ASP A 215 -19.40 5.83 1.55
N GLY A 216 -19.16 5.97 0.25
CA GLY A 216 -17.88 6.41 -0.30
C GLY A 216 -17.59 7.86 0.08
N LEU A 217 -16.39 8.12 0.57
CA LEU A 217 -15.96 9.47 0.91
C LEU A 217 -14.46 9.65 0.71
N THR A 218 -14.02 10.89 0.56
CA THR A 218 -12.62 11.28 0.76
C THR A 218 -12.48 12.03 2.08
N LEU A 219 -11.65 11.51 2.97
CA LEU A 219 -11.25 12.16 4.21
C LEU A 219 -9.80 12.64 4.07
N SER A 220 -9.62 13.95 4.05
CA SER A 220 -8.31 14.57 3.79
C SER A 220 -7.87 15.47 4.93
N GLY A 221 -6.70 15.16 5.50
CA GLY A 221 -6.01 16.04 6.43
C GLY A 221 -5.41 17.26 5.71
N LEU A 222 -5.77 18.47 6.13
CA LEU A 222 -5.23 19.72 5.59
C LEU A 222 -3.81 20.02 6.11
N GLY A 223 -3.44 19.44 7.25
CA GLY A 223 -2.11 19.52 7.87
C GLY A 223 -1.05 18.64 7.21
N ARG A 224 -0.89 18.77 5.89
CA ARG A 224 -0.01 17.92 5.07
C ARG A 224 1.45 18.05 5.49
N ALA A 225 2.14 16.92 5.55
CA ALA A 225 3.55 16.88 5.86
C ALA A 225 4.34 16.12 4.77
N ALA A 226 5.63 16.45 4.64
CA ALA A 226 6.52 15.77 3.71
C ALA A 226 6.83 14.33 4.14
N LYS A 227 6.79 14.06 5.46
CA LYS A 227 6.97 12.75 6.09
C LYS A 227 5.74 12.37 6.90
N ASN A 228 5.45 11.07 7.00
CA ASN A 228 4.30 10.57 7.73
C ASN A 228 4.39 10.88 9.24
N ASP A 229 5.59 10.85 9.83
CA ASP A 229 5.84 11.16 11.25
C ASP A 229 5.51 12.62 11.64
N ASP A 230 5.40 13.50 10.63
CA ASP A 230 5.14 14.93 10.80
C ASP A 230 3.67 15.29 10.54
N LEU A 231 2.80 14.31 10.23
CA LEU A 231 1.37 14.54 9.98
C LEU A 231 0.70 15.20 11.19
N GLN A 232 -0.07 16.27 10.94
CA GLN A 232 -0.61 17.15 11.98
C GLN A 232 -2.10 16.95 12.28
N VAL A 233 -2.75 16.04 11.54
CA VAL A 233 -4.12 15.60 11.84
C VAL A 233 -4.00 14.24 12.53
N ILE A 234 -4.24 14.24 13.83
CA ILE A 234 -4.15 13.06 14.68
C ILE A 234 -5.56 12.67 15.07
N ILE A 235 -6.00 11.49 14.63
CA ILE A 235 -7.25 10.87 15.07
C ILE A 235 -6.85 9.78 16.06
N ASP A 236 -7.26 9.98 17.30
CA ASP A 236 -6.89 9.14 18.44
C ASP A 236 -8.13 8.36 18.87
N GLY A 237 -8.05 7.03 18.85
CA GLY A 237 -9.15 6.14 19.22
C GLY A 237 -9.50 6.17 20.71
N GLY A 238 -8.83 6.98 21.52
CA GLY A 238 -9.08 7.15 22.95
C GLY A 238 -8.83 5.89 23.79
N ALA A 239 -8.27 4.85 23.17
CA ALA A 239 -8.25 3.48 23.68
C ALA A 239 -9.63 2.95 24.11
N ILE A 240 -10.71 3.43 23.48
CA ILE A 240 -12.07 2.98 23.77
C ILE A 240 -12.62 2.00 22.72
N ASP A 241 -12.20 2.13 21.46
CA ASP A 241 -12.63 1.27 20.36
C ASP A 241 -11.61 1.33 19.18
N ARG A 242 -11.95 0.73 18.04
CA ARG A 242 -11.30 1.01 16.74
C ARG A 242 -11.36 2.51 16.41
N ILE A 243 -10.75 2.93 15.31
CA ILE A 243 -10.91 4.31 14.82
C ILE A 243 -11.89 4.36 13.65
N PHE A 244 -11.76 3.44 12.68
CA PHE A 244 -12.66 3.36 11.53
C PHE A 244 -13.16 1.93 11.28
N ASP A 245 -14.46 1.80 11.06
CA ASP A 245 -15.09 0.62 10.45
C ASP A 245 -15.66 0.97 9.09
N ILE A 246 -15.19 0.28 8.05
CA ILE A 246 -15.51 0.62 6.67
C ILE A 246 -16.39 -0.46 6.06
N TYR A 247 -17.64 -0.09 5.81
CA TYR A 247 -18.66 -0.90 5.16
C TYR A 247 -18.83 -0.55 3.67
N ALA A 248 -18.49 0.68 3.29
CA ALA A 248 -18.64 1.18 1.92
C ALA A 248 -17.89 0.30 0.92
N SER A 249 -18.66 -0.45 0.13
CA SER A 249 -18.13 -1.43 -0.83
C SER A 249 -18.19 -0.92 -2.25
N ALA A 250 -17.44 -1.59 -3.14
CA ALA A 250 -17.40 -1.21 -4.54
C ALA A 250 -18.82 -1.07 -5.12
N PRO A 251 -19.10 0.02 -5.84
CA PRO A 251 -18.11 0.96 -6.36
C PRO A 251 -17.72 2.13 -5.45
N SER A 252 -18.48 2.40 -4.39
CA SER A 252 -18.13 3.42 -3.41
C SER A 252 -16.79 3.07 -2.76
N ALA A 253 -15.90 4.05 -2.69
CA ALA A 253 -14.57 3.85 -2.11
C ALA A 253 -14.33 4.89 -1.04
N VAL A 254 -13.61 4.48 0.00
CA VAL A 254 -13.17 5.35 1.07
C VAL A 254 -11.71 5.71 0.82
N THR A 255 -11.44 6.98 0.59
CA THR A 255 -10.08 7.49 0.42
C THR A 255 -9.67 8.24 1.68
N LEU A 256 -8.67 7.73 2.39
CA LEU A 256 -8.08 8.35 3.56
C LEU A 256 -6.70 8.90 3.20
N SER A 257 -6.45 10.18 3.48
CA SER A 257 -5.18 10.81 3.15
C SER A 257 -4.68 11.83 4.17
N TYR A 258 -3.37 11.80 4.44
CA TYR A 258 -2.69 12.73 5.34
C TYR A 258 -3.18 12.70 6.80
N LEU A 259 -3.41 11.50 7.34
CA LEU A 259 -3.91 11.30 8.70
C LEU A 259 -2.97 10.41 9.50
N ARG A 260 -2.84 10.72 10.78
CA ARG A 260 -2.29 9.82 11.79
C ARG A 260 -3.42 9.19 12.56
N LEU A 261 -3.45 7.86 12.62
CA LEU A 261 -4.39 7.07 13.39
C LEU A 261 -3.65 6.36 14.52
N GLU A 262 -4.00 6.68 15.76
CA GLU A 262 -3.31 6.14 16.94
C GLU A 262 -4.25 5.77 18.09
N ASN A 263 -3.75 4.92 18.99
CA ASN A 263 -4.44 4.51 20.22
C ASN A 263 -5.83 3.88 20.01
N GLY A 264 -6.12 3.32 18.84
CA GLY A 264 -7.30 2.47 18.67
C GLY A 264 -7.15 1.13 19.42
N ARG A 265 -8.20 0.69 20.10
CA ARG A 265 -8.23 -0.46 21.02
C ARG A 265 -9.64 -1.05 21.18
N PRO A 266 -10.19 -1.71 20.15
CA PRO A 266 -11.46 -2.41 20.26
C PRO A 266 -11.41 -3.51 21.32
N MET A 267 -12.54 -3.75 21.99
CA MET A 267 -12.78 -4.96 22.75
C MET A 267 -13.29 -6.04 21.80
N GLY A 268 -12.51 -7.11 21.60
CA GLY A 268 -12.92 -8.22 20.74
C GLY A 268 -12.44 -8.10 19.29
N SER A 269 -13.30 -7.65 18.36
CA SER A 269 -13.06 -7.79 16.90
C SER A 269 -12.26 -6.70 16.20
N GLY A 270 -11.64 -7.08 15.06
CA GLY A 270 -10.29 -6.66 14.67
C GLY A 270 -10.13 -5.28 14.03
N GLY A 271 -8.88 -4.91 13.75
CA GLY A 271 -8.52 -3.60 13.20
C GLY A 271 -8.42 -2.56 14.32
N GLY A 272 -7.30 -2.56 15.05
CA GLY A 272 -7.09 -1.57 16.12
C GLY A 272 -7.24 -0.14 15.60
N ALA A 273 -6.65 0.18 14.45
CA ALA A 273 -6.96 1.42 13.75
C ALA A 273 -8.17 1.27 12.83
N ILE A 274 -8.08 0.34 11.86
CA ILE A 274 -9.06 0.23 10.78
C ILE A 274 -9.51 -1.22 10.61
N TRP A 275 -10.82 -1.43 10.55
CA TRP A 275 -11.42 -2.60 9.94
C TRP A 275 -12.03 -2.23 8.58
N ASN A 276 -11.50 -2.81 7.52
CA ASN A 276 -12.02 -2.63 6.17
C ASN A 276 -12.77 -3.87 5.69
N ARG A 277 -14.10 -3.80 5.62
CA ARG A 277 -14.96 -4.76 4.91
C ARG A 277 -15.29 -4.30 3.48
N GLY A 278 -15.06 -3.03 3.19
CA GLY A 278 -15.36 -2.36 1.94
C GLY A 278 -14.16 -2.17 1.00
N ASN A 279 -14.09 -1.00 0.37
CA ASN A 279 -13.06 -0.61 -0.59
C ASN A 279 -12.27 0.61 -0.09
N LEU A 280 -11.11 0.36 0.53
CA LEU A 280 -10.27 1.36 1.17
C LEU A 280 -9.07 1.74 0.29
N ARG A 281 -8.82 3.04 0.16
CA ARG A 281 -7.59 3.63 -0.36
C ARG A 281 -6.93 4.49 0.71
N MET A 282 -5.70 4.15 1.06
CA MET A 282 -4.86 4.90 1.99
C MET A 282 -3.69 5.51 1.23
N ASP A 283 -3.51 6.82 1.39
CA ASP A 283 -2.34 7.53 0.88
C ASP A 283 -1.72 8.44 1.94
N ARG A 284 -0.42 8.25 2.20
CA ARG A 284 0.32 9.06 3.19
C ARG A 284 -0.38 9.05 4.56
N MET A 285 -0.60 7.85 5.05
CA MET A 285 -1.15 7.59 6.37
C MET A 285 -0.04 7.20 7.35
N LEU A 286 -0.26 7.45 8.63
CA LEU A 286 0.51 6.86 9.74
C LEU A 286 -0.44 6.11 10.66
N LEU A 287 -0.40 4.77 10.68
CA LEU A 287 -1.13 3.96 11.66
C LEU A 287 -0.14 3.53 12.74
N ARG A 288 -0.26 4.12 13.93
CA ARG A 288 0.74 3.96 15.00
C ARG A 288 0.14 3.55 16.34
N GLY A 289 0.75 2.58 17.00
CA GLY A 289 0.45 2.32 18.42
C GLY A 289 -0.95 1.78 18.66
N ASN A 290 -1.60 1.25 17.63
CA ASN A 290 -2.94 0.68 17.75
C ASN A 290 -2.83 -0.74 18.30
N THR A 291 -3.79 -1.11 19.14
CA THR A 291 -3.82 -2.41 19.78
C THR A 291 -5.23 -3.01 19.73
N ILE A 292 -5.38 -4.21 20.27
CA ILE A 292 -6.66 -4.91 20.34
C ILE A 292 -6.74 -5.49 21.73
N ASP A 293 -7.83 -5.20 22.44
CA ASP A 293 -8.10 -5.83 23.71
C ASP A 293 -8.80 -7.17 23.51
N HIS A 294 -8.21 -8.19 24.13
CA HIS A 294 -8.80 -9.49 24.26
C HIS A 294 -9.48 -9.56 25.63
N GLU A 295 -10.81 -9.67 25.67
CA GLU A 295 -11.41 -10.41 26.78
C GLU A 295 -10.84 -11.84 26.74
N LEU A 296 -10.76 -12.50 27.89
CA LEU A 296 -10.25 -13.86 28.10
C LEU A 296 -11.02 -14.90 27.24
N GLU A 297 -10.83 -14.88 25.93
CA GLU A 297 -11.44 -15.80 25.00
C GLU A 297 -10.58 -17.07 24.97
N THR A 298 -10.98 -18.03 25.79
CA THR A 298 -10.62 -19.45 25.66
C THR A 298 -11.05 -20.07 24.32
N SER A 299 -11.56 -19.28 23.36
CA SER A 299 -12.28 -19.72 22.17
C SER A 299 -11.41 -19.97 20.94
N CYS A 300 -10.16 -19.49 20.88
CA CYS A 300 -9.31 -19.78 19.71
C CYS A 300 -8.91 -21.25 19.55
N ALA A 301 -9.08 -22.06 20.60
CA ALA A 301 -8.83 -23.51 20.56
C ALA A 301 -10.07 -24.36 20.26
N ALA A 302 -11.30 -23.82 20.35
CA ALA A 302 -12.54 -24.60 20.38
C ALA A 302 -13.46 -24.48 19.15
N PHE A 303 -13.16 -23.59 18.19
CA PHE A 303 -14.02 -23.41 17.01
C PHE A 303 -13.49 -24.15 15.77
N PRO A 304 -14.29 -25.01 15.12
CA PRO A 304 -13.89 -25.71 13.88
C PRO A 304 -13.79 -24.77 12.67
N SER A 305 -14.34 -23.55 12.74
CA SER A 305 -14.16 -22.49 11.75
C SER A 305 -13.15 -21.46 12.24
N ARG A 306 -11.92 -21.56 11.73
CA ARG A 306 -10.71 -20.75 12.01
C ARG A 306 -10.83 -19.23 11.73
N ARG A 307 -12.04 -18.67 11.65
CA ARG A 307 -12.35 -17.31 11.17
C ARG A 307 -12.10 -16.20 12.20
N LEU A 308 -12.19 -16.46 13.50
CA LEU A 308 -12.29 -15.38 14.50
C LEU A 308 -10.98 -14.99 15.21
N CYS A 309 -9.85 -15.66 14.93
CA CYS A 309 -8.61 -15.43 15.68
C CYS A 309 -7.59 -14.52 15.01
N ASN A 310 -7.80 -14.06 13.78
CA ASN A 310 -6.79 -13.25 13.10
C ASN A 310 -7.21 -11.79 13.03
N ARG A 311 -6.51 -10.91 13.74
CA ARG A 311 -6.90 -9.50 13.84
C ARG A 311 -5.64 -8.66 13.77
N GLY A 312 -5.44 -7.96 12.65
CA GLY A 312 -4.31 -7.05 12.53
C GLY A 312 -4.58 -5.79 13.34
N ALA A 313 -3.61 -5.39 14.18
CA ALA A 313 -3.80 -4.27 15.09
C ALA A 313 -3.73 -2.92 14.39
N GLY A 314 -2.95 -2.81 13.30
CA GLY A 314 -3.01 -1.64 12.42
C GLY A 314 -4.24 -1.70 11.52
N LEU A 315 -4.20 -2.59 10.53
CA LEU A 315 -5.24 -2.76 9.52
C LEU A 315 -5.76 -4.19 9.49
N PHE A 316 -7.08 -4.35 9.63
CA PHE A 316 -7.77 -5.60 9.34
C PHE A 316 -8.58 -5.45 8.05
N ASN A 317 -8.19 -6.16 6.99
CA ASN A 317 -8.81 -6.10 5.67
C ASN A 317 -9.55 -7.40 5.35
N GLU A 318 -10.86 -7.31 5.12
CA GLU A 318 -11.71 -8.38 4.59
C GLU A 318 -12.28 -8.04 3.20
N GLY A 319 -12.20 -6.76 2.81
CA GLY A 319 -12.54 -6.28 1.48
C GLY A 319 -11.30 -6.00 0.62
N GLN A 320 -11.30 -4.87 -0.07
CA GLN A 320 -10.18 -4.41 -0.89
C GLN A 320 -9.47 -3.23 -0.21
N ALA A 321 -8.15 -3.31 -0.06
CA ALA A 321 -7.32 -2.24 0.47
C ALA A 321 -6.13 -1.91 -0.45
N LEU A 322 -5.95 -0.63 -0.75
CA LEU A 322 -4.72 -0.07 -1.28
C LEU A 322 -4.03 0.74 -0.20
N VAL A 323 -2.78 0.41 0.10
CA VAL A 323 -1.94 1.14 1.04
C VAL A 323 -0.73 1.67 0.29
N ALA A 324 -0.71 2.99 0.06
CA ALA A 324 0.32 3.68 -0.70
C ALA A 324 1.02 4.74 0.15
N ARG A 325 2.36 4.83 0.03
CA ARG A 325 3.18 5.88 0.66
C ARG A 325 2.94 6.04 2.17
N SER A 326 2.53 4.96 2.84
CA SER A 326 2.05 4.99 4.21
C SER A 326 3.01 4.27 5.14
N THR A 327 2.91 4.59 6.43
CA THR A 327 3.64 3.93 7.49
C THR A 327 2.65 3.22 8.41
N ILE A 328 2.87 1.93 8.66
CA ILE A 328 2.12 1.16 9.67
C ILE A 328 3.15 0.68 10.68
N GLU A 329 3.11 1.26 11.89
CA GLU A 329 4.16 1.03 12.87
C GLU A 329 3.68 0.83 14.31
N GLN A 330 4.46 0.09 15.10
CA GLN A 330 4.23 -0.08 16.54
C GLN A 330 2.81 -0.57 16.89
N ASN A 331 2.12 -1.21 15.96
CA ASN A 331 0.81 -1.79 16.22
C ASN A 331 0.99 -3.18 16.83
N SER A 332 0.19 -3.50 17.84
CA SER A 332 0.33 -4.76 18.60
C SER A 332 -0.99 -5.44 18.86
N THR A 333 -1.07 -6.73 18.57
CA THR A 333 -2.25 -7.54 18.92
C THR A 333 -2.35 -7.89 20.41
N GLY A 334 -1.42 -7.40 21.25
CA GLY A 334 -1.54 -7.40 22.70
C GLY A 334 -1.37 -8.75 23.42
N TYR A 335 -1.73 -9.91 22.83
CA TYR A 335 -1.79 -11.17 23.59
C TYR A 335 -1.68 -12.49 22.77
N GLN A 336 -1.73 -13.60 23.54
CA GLN A 336 -1.46 -15.01 23.21
C GLN A 336 -2.24 -15.64 22.03
N SER A 337 -2.95 -14.93 21.18
CA SER A 337 -3.54 -15.53 19.95
C SER A 337 -3.52 -14.59 18.75
N GLY A 338 -2.89 -13.42 18.87
CA GLY A 338 -2.93 -12.41 17.82
C GLY A 338 -2.09 -12.75 16.59
N HIS A 339 -2.61 -12.38 15.41
CA HIS A 339 -1.96 -12.59 14.14
C HIS A 339 -1.88 -11.30 13.33
N GLY A 340 -0.78 -11.07 12.61
CA GLY A 340 -0.67 -9.96 11.65
C GLY A 340 -0.57 -8.60 12.33
N GLY A 341 0.41 -8.40 13.23
CA GLY A 341 0.54 -7.21 14.09
C GLY A 341 0.27 -5.89 13.37
N GLY A 342 0.92 -5.68 12.23
CA GLY A 342 0.65 -4.56 11.34
C GLY A 342 -0.65 -4.75 10.57
N ILE A 343 -0.71 -5.79 9.72
CA ILE A 343 -1.82 -6.01 8.79
C ILE A 343 -2.32 -7.46 8.83
N SER A 344 -3.64 -7.64 8.78
CA SER A 344 -4.27 -8.92 8.43
C SER A 344 -5.17 -8.76 7.20
N ASN A 345 -4.96 -9.59 6.19
CA ASN A 345 -5.79 -9.71 4.97
C ASN A 345 -6.54 -11.05 5.01
N MET A 346 -7.86 -11.04 5.17
CA MET A 346 -8.64 -12.23 5.49
C MET A 346 -9.81 -12.47 4.53
N GLY A 347 -9.87 -13.68 4.00
CA GLY A 347 -10.97 -14.18 3.19
C GLY A 347 -10.61 -14.32 1.72
N ALA A 348 -11.26 -15.26 1.03
CA ALA A 348 -10.97 -15.57 -0.37
C ALA A 348 -11.18 -14.39 -1.34
N ALA A 349 -12.04 -13.43 -0.97
CA ALA A 349 -12.28 -12.21 -1.74
C ALA A 349 -11.36 -11.04 -1.36
N ALA A 350 -10.63 -11.14 -0.25
CA ALA A 350 -9.85 -10.02 0.28
C ALA A 350 -8.60 -9.76 -0.56
N GLN A 351 -8.39 -8.48 -0.90
CA GLN A 351 -7.29 -8.02 -1.73
C GLN A 351 -6.54 -6.90 -1.03
N LEU A 352 -5.21 -7.05 -0.92
CA LEU A 352 -4.33 -6.04 -0.35
C LEU A 352 -3.21 -5.68 -1.31
N TYR A 353 -3.08 -4.39 -1.59
CA TYR A 353 -2.04 -3.83 -2.43
C TYR A 353 -1.16 -2.88 -1.62
N LEU A 354 0.09 -3.29 -1.37
CA LEU A 354 1.07 -2.49 -0.61
C LEU A 354 2.07 -1.85 -1.58
N ARG A 355 2.19 -0.52 -1.52
CA ARG A 355 3.01 0.27 -2.46
C ARG A 355 3.83 1.32 -1.74
N ASN A 356 5.13 1.35 -1.98
CA ASN A 356 6.01 2.43 -1.50
C ASN A 356 5.80 2.72 0.00
N SER A 357 5.54 1.69 0.79
CA SER A 357 5.09 1.81 2.19
C SER A 357 6.10 1.18 3.14
N LEU A 358 6.05 1.62 4.39
CA LEU A 358 6.89 1.14 5.48
C LEU A 358 6.02 0.42 6.52
N ILE A 359 6.28 -0.86 6.73
CA ILE A 359 5.64 -1.67 7.78
C ILE A 359 6.72 -1.98 8.81
N THR A 360 6.66 -1.35 9.98
CA THR A 360 7.79 -1.41 10.92
C THR A 360 7.42 -1.59 12.37
N ALA A 361 8.24 -2.34 13.12
CA ALA A 361 8.12 -2.48 14.57
C ALA A 361 6.72 -2.92 15.06
N ASN A 362 5.94 -3.60 14.22
CA ASN A 362 4.66 -4.17 14.61
C ASN A 362 4.87 -5.50 15.32
N ASP A 363 3.97 -5.84 16.25
CA ASP A 363 4.11 -7.00 17.13
C ASP A 363 2.85 -7.87 17.16
N ALA A 364 3.03 -9.17 17.04
CA ALA A 364 1.95 -10.13 17.24
C ALA A 364 2.44 -11.44 17.83
N ARG A 365 1.53 -12.31 18.27
CA ARG A 365 1.92 -13.68 18.61
C ARG A 365 2.48 -14.42 17.40
N PHE A 366 1.83 -14.24 16.26
CA PHE A 366 2.18 -14.87 15.00
C PHE A 366 2.19 -13.81 13.91
N TRP A 367 3.25 -13.78 13.10
CA TRP A 367 3.38 -12.85 11.98
C TRP A 367 3.25 -11.37 12.37
N GLY A 368 4.36 -10.78 12.79
CA GLY A 368 4.39 -9.38 13.25
C GLY A 368 4.02 -8.38 12.16
N GLY A 369 4.49 -8.60 10.93
CA GLY A 369 4.26 -7.70 9.82
C GLY A 369 2.87 -7.88 9.20
N LEU A 370 2.67 -9.03 8.55
CA LEU A 370 1.47 -9.28 7.75
C LEU A 370 0.99 -10.72 7.84
N LEU A 371 -0.32 -10.92 7.99
CA LEU A 371 -0.98 -12.20 7.72
C LEU A 371 -1.87 -12.09 6.48
N ASN A 372 -1.77 -13.06 5.59
CA ASN A 372 -2.72 -13.34 4.52
C ASN A 372 -3.42 -14.68 4.75
N TYR A 373 -4.74 -14.67 4.84
CA TYR A 373 -5.57 -15.88 4.98
C TYR A 373 -6.57 -15.95 3.82
N GLN A 374 -6.38 -16.90 2.90
CA GLN A 374 -7.17 -17.16 1.68
C GLN A 374 -7.19 -16.02 0.65
N GLY A 375 -6.80 -14.81 1.03
CA GLY A 375 -6.82 -13.62 0.17
C GLY A 375 -5.62 -13.51 -0.78
N THR A 376 -5.58 -12.38 -1.47
CA THR A 376 -4.50 -12.00 -2.38
C THR A 376 -3.77 -10.77 -1.88
N VAL A 377 -2.45 -10.85 -1.79
CA VAL A 377 -1.56 -9.74 -1.42
C VAL A 377 -0.55 -9.51 -2.52
N ASP A 378 -0.38 -8.24 -2.92
CA ASP A 378 0.69 -7.83 -3.82
C ASP A 378 1.47 -6.67 -3.20
N ILE A 379 2.77 -6.91 -2.99
CA ILE A 379 3.72 -6.00 -2.34
C ILE A 379 4.70 -5.51 -3.39
N LEU A 380 4.82 -4.19 -3.52
CA LEU A 380 5.75 -3.56 -4.47
C LEU A 380 6.45 -2.36 -3.82
N ASN A 381 7.78 -2.27 -3.99
CA ASN A 381 8.61 -1.16 -3.49
C ASN A 381 8.40 -0.84 -2.01
N SER A 382 8.11 -1.85 -1.18
CA SER A 382 7.77 -1.63 0.23
C SER A 382 8.82 -2.22 1.14
N THR A 383 8.93 -1.67 2.34
CA THR A 383 9.91 -2.08 3.34
C THR A 383 9.19 -2.66 4.54
N PHE A 384 9.64 -3.84 4.97
CA PHE A 384 9.22 -4.51 6.19
C PHE A 384 10.45 -4.63 7.09
N VAL A 385 10.40 -4.06 8.28
CA VAL A 385 11.57 -3.99 9.16
C VAL A 385 11.13 -4.07 10.62
N ASP A 386 11.89 -4.78 11.44
CA ASP A 386 11.68 -4.82 12.89
C ASP A 386 10.33 -5.35 13.35
N ASN A 387 9.51 -5.95 12.49
CA ASN A 387 8.26 -6.56 12.92
C ASN A 387 8.55 -7.89 13.64
N ARG A 388 7.79 -8.14 14.70
CA ARG A 388 8.10 -9.17 15.69
C ARG A 388 6.95 -10.13 15.87
N SER A 389 7.32 -11.40 15.96
CA SER A 389 6.49 -12.45 16.50
C SER A 389 6.96 -12.77 17.91
N THR A 390 6.05 -12.83 18.88
CA THR A 390 6.38 -13.23 20.26
C THR A 390 6.45 -14.76 20.44
N THR A 391 6.05 -15.55 19.45
CA THR A 391 6.36 -16.99 19.39
C THR A 391 7.57 -17.29 18.51
N GLY A 392 8.35 -18.32 18.89
CA GLY A 392 9.34 -18.96 18.02
C GLY A 392 8.72 -20.05 17.13
N GLY A 393 9.50 -20.61 16.20
CA GLY A 393 9.00 -21.62 15.24
C GLY A 393 8.45 -21.00 13.95
N VAL A 394 7.95 -21.82 13.01
CA VAL A 394 7.48 -21.37 11.67
C VAL A 394 6.38 -20.31 11.69
N ARG A 395 5.78 -20.03 12.84
CA ARG A 395 4.79 -18.96 13.00
C ARG A 395 5.41 -17.61 13.39
N ALA A 396 6.74 -17.54 13.40
CA ALA A 396 7.53 -16.36 13.72
C ALA A 396 7.93 -15.50 12.50
N ALA A 397 7.39 -15.81 11.33
CA ALA A 397 7.77 -15.15 10.09
C ALA A 397 7.29 -13.70 10.01
N GLU A 398 7.93 -12.90 9.16
CA GLU A 398 7.50 -11.54 8.82
C GLU A 398 6.12 -11.56 8.14
N ILE A 399 5.93 -12.51 7.20
CA ILE A 399 4.69 -12.73 6.47
C ILE A 399 4.12 -14.14 6.72
N GLY A 400 2.88 -14.22 7.17
CA GLY A 400 2.09 -15.45 7.18
C GLY A 400 1.23 -15.57 5.93
N ASN A 401 1.22 -16.72 5.27
CA ASN A 401 0.32 -17.00 4.14
C ASN A 401 -0.40 -18.34 4.34
N ILE A 402 -1.72 -18.33 4.44
CA ILE A 402 -2.53 -19.53 4.66
C ILE A 402 -3.55 -19.63 3.54
N ASP A 403 -3.42 -20.63 2.67
CA ASP A 403 -4.34 -20.86 1.52
C ASP A 403 -4.52 -19.64 0.58
N GLY A 404 -3.65 -18.63 0.68
CA GLY A 404 -3.74 -17.37 -0.08
C GLY A 404 -2.57 -17.19 -1.05
N LYS A 405 -2.58 -16.06 -1.78
CA LYS A 405 -1.53 -15.71 -2.75
C LYS A 405 -0.79 -14.45 -2.30
N VAL A 406 0.54 -14.51 -2.28
CA VAL A 406 1.40 -13.37 -1.99
C VAL A 406 2.41 -13.20 -3.13
N SER A 407 2.45 -12.01 -3.70
CA SER A 407 3.43 -11.59 -4.70
C SER A 407 4.26 -10.44 -4.13
N VAL A 408 5.57 -10.58 -4.13
CA VAL A 408 6.51 -9.62 -3.52
C VAL A 408 7.57 -9.21 -4.52
N ARG A 409 7.69 -7.90 -4.73
CA ARG A 409 8.53 -7.33 -5.77
C ARG A 409 9.23 -6.06 -5.30
N ASN A 410 10.52 -5.92 -5.61
CA ASN A 410 11.30 -4.72 -5.26
C ASN A 410 11.20 -4.34 -3.77
N ALA A 411 11.08 -5.32 -2.89
CA ALA A 411 10.83 -5.07 -1.48
C ALA A 411 12.10 -5.28 -0.64
N THR A 412 12.14 -4.63 0.51
CA THR A 412 13.19 -4.83 1.51
C THR A 412 12.59 -5.45 2.75
N PHE A 413 13.16 -6.54 3.22
CA PHE A 413 12.79 -7.19 4.46
C PHE A 413 14.02 -7.28 5.34
N SER A 414 14.02 -6.66 6.51
CA SER A 414 15.16 -6.73 7.42
C SER A 414 14.73 -6.97 8.86
N ASN A 415 15.68 -7.46 9.65
CA ASN A 415 15.49 -7.64 11.09
C ASN A 415 14.37 -8.62 11.49
N HIS A 416 14.02 -9.58 10.65
CA HIS A 416 13.06 -10.64 10.96
C HIS A 416 13.76 -11.98 11.18
N SER A 417 13.11 -12.91 11.89
CA SER A 417 13.65 -14.25 12.18
C SER A 417 13.39 -15.25 11.06
N GLN A 418 12.41 -14.97 10.20
CA GLN A 418 12.01 -15.78 9.05
C GLN A 418 11.24 -14.87 8.09
N LEU A 419 11.48 -14.98 6.78
CA LEU A 419 10.81 -14.10 5.81
C LEU A 419 9.32 -14.42 5.72
N PHE A 420 8.98 -15.68 5.47
CA PHE A 420 7.59 -16.07 5.36
C PHE A 420 7.35 -17.50 5.84
N SER A 421 6.10 -17.78 6.18
CA SER A 421 5.62 -19.13 6.40
C SER A 421 4.32 -19.35 5.66
N GLN A 422 4.26 -20.44 4.91
CA GLN A 422 3.10 -20.84 4.15
C GLN A 422 2.50 -22.13 4.71
N SER A 423 1.17 -22.19 4.74
CA SER A 423 0.44 -23.45 4.95
C SER A 423 -0.72 -23.58 3.96
N GLY A 424 -1.09 -24.83 3.69
CA GLY A 424 -2.15 -25.15 2.74
C GLY A 424 -1.74 -24.97 1.28
N THR A 425 -2.69 -24.64 0.41
CA THR A 425 -2.47 -24.58 -1.07
C THR A 425 -2.06 -23.20 -1.58
N GLY A 426 -1.61 -22.33 -0.69
CA GLY A 426 -1.22 -20.96 -1.03
C GLY A 426 -0.01 -20.87 -1.95
N GLU A 427 0.29 -19.66 -2.41
CA GLU A 427 1.45 -19.35 -3.21
C GLU A 427 2.20 -18.14 -2.65
N PHE A 428 3.54 -18.22 -2.63
CA PHE A 428 4.41 -17.10 -2.35
C PHE A 428 5.41 -16.90 -3.48
N ARG A 429 5.40 -15.72 -4.10
CA ARG A 429 6.35 -15.29 -5.13
C ARG A 429 7.22 -14.16 -4.61
N LEU A 430 8.54 -14.28 -4.80
CA LEU A 430 9.51 -13.24 -4.44
C LEU A 430 10.38 -12.90 -5.66
N ALA A 431 10.49 -11.61 -5.98
CA ALA A 431 11.36 -11.13 -7.04
C ALA A 431 12.02 -9.79 -6.73
N ASN A 432 13.26 -9.63 -7.24
CA ASN A 432 14.08 -8.42 -7.16
C ASN A 432 14.09 -7.77 -5.76
N SER A 433 14.16 -8.58 -4.71
CA SER A 433 14.00 -8.12 -3.33
C SER A 433 15.25 -8.37 -2.50
N LEU A 434 15.46 -7.50 -1.51
CA LEU A 434 16.52 -7.60 -0.52
C LEU A 434 15.95 -8.19 0.77
N VAL A 435 16.54 -9.26 1.27
CA VAL A 435 16.09 -9.94 2.49
C VAL A 435 17.26 -10.16 3.42
N GLU A 436 17.21 -9.55 4.60
CA GLU A 436 18.13 -9.79 5.71
C GLU A 436 17.39 -10.50 6.84
N VAL A 437 17.84 -11.72 7.18
CA VAL A 437 17.31 -12.50 8.31
C VAL A 437 18.26 -12.42 9.50
N ARG A 438 17.72 -12.18 10.70
CA ARG A 438 18.47 -12.36 11.95
C ARG A 438 18.42 -13.80 12.42
N THR A 439 19.57 -14.30 12.87
CA THR A 439 19.65 -15.61 13.53
C THR A 439 18.71 -15.68 14.75
N PHE A 440 17.77 -16.63 14.72
CA PHE A 440 16.90 -16.97 15.85
C PHE A 440 16.82 -18.50 15.95
N GLY A 441 17.90 -19.13 16.43
CA GLY A 441 18.03 -20.60 16.51
C GLY A 441 18.14 -21.27 15.12
N ASP A 442 17.80 -22.57 15.05
CA ASP A 442 17.82 -23.40 13.82
C ASP A 442 16.60 -23.16 12.90
N MET A 443 16.10 -21.93 12.87
CA MET A 443 14.88 -21.57 12.15
C MET A 443 15.12 -21.45 10.65
N PRO A 444 14.31 -22.11 9.79
CA PRO A 444 14.51 -22.03 8.34
C PRO A 444 14.12 -20.64 7.82
N PHE A 445 14.82 -20.18 6.78
CA PHE A 445 14.57 -18.91 6.07
C PHE A 445 13.10 -18.73 5.68
N CYS A 446 12.45 -19.83 5.29
CA CYS A 446 11.04 -19.88 5.01
C CYS A 446 10.44 -21.25 5.34
N SER A 447 9.10 -21.33 5.32
CA SER A 447 8.39 -22.61 5.39
C SER A 447 7.37 -22.69 4.26
N GLY A 448 7.40 -23.75 3.49
CA GLY A 448 6.49 -23.98 2.36
C GLY A 448 7.11 -23.65 1.01
N ALA A 449 6.29 -23.58 -0.05
CA ALA A 449 6.78 -23.40 -1.41
C ALA A 449 7.11 -21.92 -1.68
N LEU A 450 8.33 -21.67 -2.17
CA LEU A 450 8.78 -20.36 -2.63
C LEU A 450 9.03 -20.44 -4.13
N THR A 451 8.25 -19.66 -4.88
CA THR A 451 8.53 -19.40 -6.28
C THR A 451 9.42 -18.16 -6.36
N SER A 452 10.72 -18.35 -6.61
CA SER A 452 11.66 -17.24 -6.75
C SER A 452 11.76 -16.85 -8.21
N GLY A 453 11.35 -15.61 -8.52
CA GLY A 453 11.63 -14.96 -9.80
C GLY A 453 12.81 -14.01 -9.67
N SER A 454 13.61 -13.84 -10.73
CA SER A 454 14.65 -12.79 -10.83
C SER A 454 15.69 -12.71 -9.69
N PHE A 455 16.49 -11.63 -9.66
CA PHE A 455 17.66 -11.42 -8.79
C PHE A 455 17.29 -11.04 -7.34
N ASN A 456 17.03 -12.01 -6.48
CA ASN A 456 16.86 -11.78 -5.03
C ASN A 456 18.23 -11.77 -4.30
N ALA A 457 18.43 -10.82 -3.40
CA ALA A 457 19.60 -10.77 -2.52
C ALA A 457 19.19 -11.19 -1.11
N ILE A 458 19.58 -12.39 -0.70
CA ILE A 458 19.24 -12.95 0.60
C ILE A 458 20.51 -13.10 1.43
N GLY A 459 20.52 -12.49 2.61
CA GLY A 459 21.63 -12.56 3.56
C GLY A 459 21.13 -12.72 4.99
N GLY A 460 22.05 -13.03 5.90
CA GLY A 460 21.73 -13.11 7.31
C GLY A 460 22.83 -12.56 8.20
N SER A 461 22.44 -12.11 9.39
CA SER A 461 23.35 -11.63 10.43
C SER A 461 23.42 -12.63 11.60
N GLY A 462 24.65 -13.06 11.93
CA GLY A 462 24.96 -14.06 12.98
C GLY A 462 25.91 -15.16 12.48
N GLY A 463 26.95 -15.49 13.25
CA GLY A 463 28.08 -16.32 12.82
C GLY A 463 27.82 -17.84 12.73
N GLY A 464 26.81 -18.27 11.97
CA GLY A 464 26.47 -19.69 11.73
C GLY A 464 26.39 -20.06 10.25
N LEU A 465 26.41 -21.36 9.95
CA LEU A 465 26.15 -21.88 8.60
C LEU A 465 24.65 -21.73 8.31
N PHE A 466 24.28 -20.79 7.44
CA PHE A 466 22.90 -20.59 7.04
C PHE A 466 22.46 -21.68 6.04
N ASP A 467 21.54 -22.56 6.43
CA ASP A 467 20.79 -23.35 5.46
C ASP A 467 19.58 -22.53 4.97
N PHE A 468 19.85 -21.58 4.08
CA PHE A 468 18.86 -20.65 3.50
C PHE A 468 17.72 -21.36 2.75
N LEU A 469 17.86 -22.65 2.44
CA LEU A 469 16.89 -23.38 1.63
C LEU A 469 16.20 -24.50 2.41
N SER A 470 16.70 -24.88 3.58
CA SER A 470 15.96 -25.76 4.49
C SER A 470 14.55 -25.20 4.76
N GLY A 471 13.55 -26.08 4.74
CA GLY A 471 12.14 -25.70 4.94
C GLY A 471 11.44 -25.05 3.74
N CYS A 472 12.20 -24.64 2.71
CA CYS A 472 11.68 -24.02 1.50
C CYS A 472 11.55 -25.04 0.35
N GLY A 473 10.34 -25.20 -0.18
CA GLY A 473 10.12 -25.85 -1.48
C GLY A 473 10.46 -24.88 -2.60
N PHE A 474 11.73 -24.78 -2.96
CA PHE A 474 12.18 -23.81 -3.96
C PHE A 474 11.79 -24.25 -5.37
N THR A 475 11.00 -23.43 -6.05
CA THR A 475 10.71 -23.61 -7.48
C THR A 475 11.35 -22.44 -8.23
N PRO A 476 12.48 -22.66 -8.92
CA PRO A 476 13.04 -21.63 -9.78
C PRO A 476 12.10 -21.38 -10.96
N THR A 477 11.81 -20.12 -11.28
CA THR A 477 11.08 -19.81 -12.51
C THR A 477 12.05 -19.79 -13.68
N THR A 478 11.71 -20.46 -14.78
CA THR A 478 12.48 -20.43 -16.04
C THR A 478 12.29 -19.14 -16.84
N ALA A 479 11.46 -18.23 -16.35
CA ALA A 479 11.26 -16.92 -16.91
C ALA A 479 12.13 -15.92 -16.13
N ASP A 480 13.10 -15.33 -16.80
CA ASP A 480 13.59 -14.00 -16.46
C ASP A 480 12.36 -13.07 -16.52
N GLU A 481 11.78 -12.70 -15.37
CA GLU A 481 10.73 -11.66 -15.26
C GLU A 481 11.05 -10.67 -14.16
#